data_AF-A0A1M3CEM3-F1
#
_entry.id   AF-A0A1M3CEM3-F1
#
_cell.length_a   1.000
_cell.length_b   1.000
_cell.length_c   1.000
_cell.angle_alpha   90.00
_cell.angle_beta   90.00
_cell.angle_gamma   90.00
#
_symmetry.space_group_name_H-M   'P 1'
#
loop_
_entity.id
_entity.type
_entity.pdbx_description
1 polymer ?
#
loop_
_entity_poly.entity_id
_entity_poly.type
_entity_poly.pdbx_seq_one_letter_code
_entity_poly.pdbx_strand_id
1 'polypeptide(L)'
;MTERVDFERTDAPPSLLAKLAAGVAAFVIAVPLVMTLIYPQTRQPRAPRLPDIAAGAAVLEVNPRAKLAQFDKADTTAIARYGWIDRDHGVVQIPVTRAMELLAQRGLPGWPAGSSGKDQLQSGSRH
;
A
#
# COMPACT_ATOMS: atom_id res chain seq x y z
N MET A 1 -57.14 25.73 -13.60
CA MET A 1 -55.74 25.32 -13.82
C MET A 1 -55.42 24.23 -12.80
N THR A 2 -55.74 22.97 -13.11
CA THR A 2 -55.19 21.80 -12.39
C THR A 2 -54.91 20.77 -13.45
N GLU A 3 -53.64 20.77 -13.85
CA GLU A 3 -52.98 19.82 -14.72
C GLU A 3 -53.31 18.39 -14.29
N ARG A 4 -53.93 17.61 -15.18
CA ARG A 4 -54.01 16.16 -14.97
C ARG A 4 -52.66 15.60 -15.38
N VAL A 5 -51.95 15.04 -14.40
CA VAL A 5 -50.77 14.23 -14.71
C VAL A 5 -51.30 12.92 -15.30
N ASP A 6 -51.39 12.89 -16.63
CA ASP A 6 -51.67 11.68 -17.38
C ASP A 6 -50.43 10.79 -17.30
N PHE A 7 -50.41 9.91 -16.30
CA PHE A 7 -49.48 8.80 -16.28
C PHE A 7 -49.93 7.80 -17.36
N GLU A 8 -49.36 7.90 -18.56
CA GLU A 8 -49.50 6.87 -19.60
C GLU A 8 -48.94 5.55 -19.08
N ARG A 9 -49.85 4.74 -18.56
CA ARG A 9 -49.64 3.41 -18.02
C ARG A 9 -49.64 2.40 -19.17
N THR A 10 -48.63 2.47 -20.04
CA THR A 10 -48.33 1.32 -20.91
C THR A 10 -47.69 0.26 -20.02
N ASP A 11 -48.53 -0.60 -19.44
CA ASP A 11 -48.09 -1.78 -18.69
C ASP A 11 -47.12 -2.57 -19.55
N ALA A 12 -45.88 -2.73 -19.10
CA ALA A 12 -44.86 -3.45 -19.85
C ALA A 12 -45.40 -4.84 -20.25
N PRO A 13 -45.21 -5.30 -21.51
CA PRO A 13 -45.82 -6.53 -21.97
C PRO A 13 -45.34 -7.70 -21.09
N PRO A 14 -46.24 -8.58 -20.63
CA PRO A 14 -45.92 -9.61 -19.64
C PRO A 14 -44.83 -10.57 -20.14
N SER A 15 -44.73 -10.77 -21.47
CA SER A 15 -43.68 -11.56 -22.09
C SER A 15 -42.29 -10.91 -22.00
N LEU A 16 -42.20 -9.59 -21.99
CA LEU A 16 -40.92 -8.87 -21.82
C LEU A 16 -40.46 -8.99 -20.37
N LEU A 17 -41.38 -8.81 -19.42
CA LEU A 17 -41.11 -9.01 -18.00
C LEU A 17 -40.67 -10.44 -17.72
N ALA A 18 -41.34 -11.44 -18.30
CA ALA A 18 -40.96 -12.85 -18.17
C ALA A 18 -39.56 -13.15 -18.75
N LYS A 19 -39.24 -12.64 -19.94
CA LYS A 19 -37.91 -12.81 -20.55
C LYS A 19 -36.81 -12.12 -19.74
N LEU A 20 -37.09 -10.94 -19.21
CA LEU A 20 -36.14 -10.20 -18.38
C LEU A 20 -35.91 -10.93 -17.05
N ALA A 21 -36.98 -11.40 -16.40
CA ALA A 21 -36.89 -12.21 -15.20
C ALA A 21 -36.09 -13.51 -15.45
N ALA A 22 -36.36 -14.19 -16.56
CA ALA A 22 -35.63 -15.39 -16.94
C ALA A 22 -34.14 -15.10 -17.24
N GLY A 23 -33.84 -13.98 -17.91
CA GLY A 23 -32.47 -13.56 -18.18
C GLY A 23 -31.69 -13.23 -16.90
N VAL A 24 -32.31 -12.52 -15.96
CA VAL A 24 -31.71 -12.23 -14.65
C VAL A 24 -31.49 -13.52 -13.86
N ALA A 25 -32.48 -14.41 -13.83
CA ALA A 25 -32.34 -15.71 -13.16
C ALA A 25 -31.20 -16.54 -13.76
N ALA A 26 -31.11 -16.60 -15.09
CA ALA A 26 -30.03 -17.27 -15.79
C ALA A 26 -28.67 -16.65 -15.47
N PHE A 27 -28.57 -15.32 -15.41
CA PHE A 27 -27.33 -14.62 -15.06
C PHE A 27 -26.88 -14.92 -13.63
N VAL A 28 -27.80 -14.87 -12.66
CA VAL A 28 -27.53 -15.18 -11.25
C VAL A 28 -27.04 -16.60 -11.05
N ILE A 29 -27.46 -17.54 -11.91
CA ILE A 29 -27.02 -18.95 -11.87
C ILE A 29 -25.72 -19.15 -12.67
N ALA A 30 -25.60 -18.54 -13.84
CA ALA A 30 -24.46 -18.73 -14.74
C ALA A 30 -23.17 -18.15 -14.16
N VAL A 31 -23.22 -16.97 -13.54
CA VAL A 31 -22.05 -16.31 -12.96
C VAL A 31 -21.34 -17.20 -11.92
N PRO A 32 -22.00 -17.70 -10.85
CA PRO A 32 -21.32 -18.55 -9.87
C PRO A 32 -20.84 -19.87 -10.48
N LEU A 33 -21.56 -20.44 -11.45
CA LEU A 33 -21.13 -21.66 -12.17
C LEU A 33 -19.83 -21.44 -12.96
N VAL A 34 -19.75 -20.35 -13.73
CA VAL A 34 -18.57 -20.02 -14.53
C VAL A 34 -17.39 -19.64 -13.63
N MET A 35 -17.64 -18.84 -12.59
CA MET A 35 -16.62 -18.46 -11.61
C MET A 35 -16.02 -19.70 -10.93
N THR A 36 -16.87 -20.66 -10.61
CA THR A 36 -16.51 -21.96 -10.04
C THR A 36 -15.66 -22.83 -10.99
N LEU A 37 -15.85 -22.73 -12.30
CA LEU A 37 -15.13 -23.50 -13.31
C LEU A 37 -13.75 -22.90 -13.65
N ILE A 38 -13.68 -21.57 -13.74
CA ILE A 38 -12.46 -20.82 -14.10
C ILE A 38 -11.52 -20.70 -12.90
N TYR A 39 -12.07 -20.58 -11.69
CA TYR A 39 -11.30 -20.36 -10.46
C TYR A 39 -11.48 -21.51 -9.47
N PRO A 40 -10.98 -22.73 -9.73
CA PRO A 40 -11.08 -23.84 -8.79
C PRO A 40 -10.35 -23.56 -7.46
N GLN A 41 -9.46 -22.55 -7.43
CA GLN A 41 -8.75 -22.11 -6.24
C GLN A 41 -9.63 -21.38 -5.21
N THR A 42 -10.78 -20.82 -5.60
CA THR A 42 -11.73 -20.19 -4.64
C THR A 42 -12.48 -21.21 -3.78
N ARG A 43 -12.52 -22.48 -4.22
CA ARG A 43 -13.10 -23.59 -3.45
C ARG A 43 -12.22 -24.09 -2.33
N GLN A 44 -10.99 -23.60 -2.21
CA GLN A 44 -10.18 -23.92 -1.03
C GLN A 44 -10.77 -23.11 0.12
N PRO A 45 -11.36 -23.77 1.16
CA PRO A 45 -11.69 -23.08 2.38
C PRO A 45 -10.35 -22.57 2.90
N ARG A 46 -10.09 -21.27 2.74
CA ARG A 46 -8.95 -20.66 3.38
C ARG A 46 -9.31 -20.61 4.85
N ALA A 47 -9.00 -21.70 5.55
CA ALA A 47 -9.02 -21.72 7.00
C ALA A 47 -8.33 -20.42 7.43
N PRO A 48 -8.97 -19.58 8.26
CA PRO A 48 -8.28 -18.45 8.83
C PRO A 48 -7.01 -19.02 9.43
N ARG A 49 -5.86 -18.66 8.86
CA ARG A 49 -4.61 -18.90 9.55
C ARG A 49 -4.66 -17.94 10.72
N LEU A 50 -5.31 -18.36 11.81
CA LEU A 50 -5.06 -17.73 13.09
C LEU A 50 -3.54 -17.81 13.24
N PRO A 51 -2.86 -16.68 13.43
CA PRO A 51 -1.49 -16.72 13.89
C PRO A 51 -1.49 -17.66 15.08
N ASP A 52 -0.62 -18.66 15.07
CA ASP A 52 -0.43 -19.53 16.21
C ASP A 52 0.25 -18.70 17.31
N ILE A 53 -0.52 -17.85 17.99
CA ILE A 53 -0.06 -17.05 19.13
C ILE A 53 0.18 -17.99 20.34
N ALA A 54 -0.15 -19.28 20.22
CA ALA A 54 0.03 -20.29 21.27
C ALA A 54 1.34 -21.10 21.14
N ALA A 55 1.94 -21.25 19.96
CA ALA A 55 3.25 -21.91 19.81
C ALA A 55 4.46 -20.99 20.07
N GLY A 56 4.21 -19.71 20.31
CA GLY A 56 5.21 -18.72 20.66
C GLY A 56 4.58 -17.64 21.50
N ALA A 57 4.00 -18.03 22.66
CA ALA A 57 3.72 -17.09 23.73
C ALA A 57 4.92 -16.15 23.81
N ALA A 58 4.71 -14.85 23.54
CA ALA A 58 5.76 -13.86 23.49
C ALA A 58 6.65 -14.09 24.72
N VAL A 59 7.81 -14.72 24.51
CA VAL A 59 8.69 -15.08 25.60
C VAL A 59 9.07 -13.75 26.19
N LEU A 60 8.59 -13.50 27.42
CA LEU A 60 8.88 -12.25 28.11
C LEU A 60 10.40 -12.18 28.18
N GLU A 61 10.97 -11.26 27.40
CA GLU A 61 12.40 -11.12 27.29
C GLU A 61 12.96 -10.92 28.70
N VAL A 62 13.76 -11.86 29.17
CA VAL A 62 14.20 -11.94 30.58
C VAL A 62 14.94 -10.66 30.99
N ASN A 63 15.60 -10.00 30.04
CA ASN A 63 16.28 -8.72 30.26
C ASN A 63 16.23 -7.83 29.00
N PRO A 64 15.17 -7.03 28.82
CA PRO A 64 15.03 -6.17 27.65
C PRO A 64 16.13 -5.11 27.56
N ARG A 65 16.66 -4.64 28.71
CA ARG A 65 17.73 -3.63 28.73
C ARG A 65 19.04 -4.17 28.17
N ALA A 66 19.41 -5.40 28.53
CA ALA A 66 20.61 -6.03 28.01
C ALA A 66 20.51 -6.31 26.50
N LYS A 67 19.34 -6.74 26.02
CA LYS A 67 19.13 -6.97 24.58
C LYS A 67 19.17 -5.67 23.78
N LEU A 68 18.53 -4.61 24.27
CA LEU A 68 18.60 -3.28 23.65
C LEU A 68 20.05 -2.79 23.56
N ALA A 69 20.82 -2.89 24.63
CA ALA A 69 22.23 -2.49 24.61
C ALA A 69 23.10 -3.32 23.64
N GLN A 70 22.76 -4.60 23.41
CA GLN A 70 23.42 -5.43 22.41
C GLN A 70 23.02 -5.02 20.98
N PHE A 71 21.74 -4.74 20.78
CA PHE A 71 21.20 -4.27 19.50
C PHE A 71 21.84 -2.93 19.10
N ASP A 72 21.88 -1.96 20.02
CA ASP A 72 22.49 -0.64 19.80
C ASP A 72 23.97 -0.76 19.39
N LYS A 73 24.72 -1.66 20.03
CA LYS A 73 26.13 -1.92 19.70
C LYS A 73 26.29 -2.56 18.32
N ALA A 74 25.43 -3.52 17.98
CA ALA A 74 25.47 -4.20 16.69
C ALA A 74 25.18 -3.22 15.54
N ASP A 75 24.15 -2.40 15.69
CA ASP A 75 23.74 -1.39 14.70
C ASP A 75 24.81 -0.32 14.52
N THR A 76 25.37 0.21 15.62
CA THR A 76 26.45 1.20 15.57
C THR A 76 27.67 0.67 14.83
N THR A 77 28.01 -0.60 15.02
CA THR A 77 29.16 -1.22 14.35
C THR A 77 28.90 -1.42 12.86
N ALA A 78 27.67 -1.73 12.46
CA ALA A 78 27.31 -1.95 11.06
C ALA A 78 27.36 -0.66 10.22
N ILE A 79 26.96 0.48 10.79
CA ILE A 79 26.95 1.78 10.09
C ILE A 79 28.30 2.52 10.12
N ALA A 80 29.21 2.11 11.01
CA ALA A 80 30.51 2.76 11.21
C ALA A 80 31.64 2.14 10.38
N ARG A 81 31.38 1.10 9.60
CA ARG A 81 32.42 0.35 8.87
C ARG A 81 32.31 0.49 7.35
N TYR A 82 33.44 0.25 6.69
CA TYR A 82 33.48 0.06 5.25
C TYR A 82 33.07 -1.36 4.88
N GLY A 83 32.42 -1.50 3.73
CA GLY A 83 31.97 -2.80 3.23
C GLY A 83 31.78 -2.79 1.71
N TRP A 84 31.65 -3.97 1.13
CA TRP A 84 31.24 -4.13 -0.26
C TRP A 84 29.73 -4.36 -0.30
N ILE A 85 29.00 -3.59 -1.11
CA ILE A 85 27.58 -3.80 -1.38
C ILE A 85 27.44 -4.66 -2.64
N ASP A 86 28.14 -4.27 -3.70
CA ASP A 86 28.22 -5.00 -4.95
C ASP A 86 29.65 -4.88 -5.47
N ARG A 87 30.40 -5.99 -5.39
CA ARG A 87 31.81 -5.99 -5.80
C ARG A 87 31.96 -5.97 -7.31
N ASP A 88 31.03 -6.59 -8.04
CA ASP A 88 31.11 -6.72 -9.49
C ASP A 88 30.88 -5.38 -10.18
N HIS A 89 30.04 -4.53 -9.58
CA HIS A 89 29.77 -3.17 -10.06
C HIS A 89 30.56 -2.09 -9.31
N GLY A 90 31.48 -2.46 -8.40
CA GLY A 90 32.33 -1.51 -7.69
C GLY A 90 31.62 -0.66 -6.64
N VAL A 91 30.45 -1.08 -6.15
CA VAL A 91 29.64 -0.34 -5.17
C VAL A 91 30.10 -0.67 -3.75
N VAL A 92 30.65 0.33 -3.06
CA VAL A 92 31.13 0.23 -1.67
C VAL A 92 30.21 0.95 -0.70
N GLN A 93 30.03 0.36 0.48
CA GLN A 93 29.48 1.02 1.65
C GLN A 93 30.58 1.85 2.33
N ILE A 94 30.27 3.12 2.59
CA ILE A 94 31.10 4.00 3.42
C ILE A 94 30.40 4.23 4.77
N PRO A 95 31.16 4.50 5.87
CA PRO A 95 30.58 4.88 7.15
C PRO A 95 29.68 6.10 7.02
N VAL A 96 28.55 6.11 7.75
CA VAL A 96 27.56 7.20 7.67
C VAL A 96 28.18 8.56 7.98
N THR A 97 29.07 8.65 8.97
CA THR A 97 29.79 9.90 9.28
C THR A 97 30.56 10.42 8.06
N ARG A 98 31.24 9.52 7.34
CA ARG A 98 31.99 9.90 6.13
C ARG A 98 31.06 10.29 4.99
N ALA A 99 29.92 9.60 4.85
CA ALA A 99 28.89 9.98 3.88
C ALA A 99 28.41 11.42 4.16
N MET A 100 28.09 11.75 5.42
CA MET A 100 27.65 13.09 5.82
C MET A 100 28.72 14.16 5.55
N GLU A 101 30.00 13.89 5.82
CA GLU A 101 31.10 14.81 5.49
C GLU A 101 31.20 15.08 3.99
N LEU A 102 31.17 14.03 3.17
CA LEU A 102 31.23 14.17 1.72
C LEU A 102 30.01 14.92 1.19
N LEU A 103 28.85 14.69 1.80
CA LEU A 103 27.60 15.36 1.50
C LEU A 103 27.68 16.86 1.80
N ALA A 104 28.21 17.22 2.98
CA ALA A 104 28.39 18.60 3.39
C ALA A 104 29.40 19.33 2.50
N GLN A 105 30.45 18.65 2.05
CA GLN A 105 31.49 19.21 1.19
C GLN A 105 31.04 19.40 -0.27
N ARG A 106 30.32 18.42 -0.82
CA ARG A 106 30.00 18.36 -2.26
C ARG A 106 28.57 18.80 -2.59
N GLY A 107 27.69 18.81 -1.59
CA GLY A 107 26.25 18.90 -1.80
C GLY A 107 25.67 17.66 -2.48
N LEU A 108 24.35 17.53 -2.50
CA LEU A 108 23.67 16.53 -3.32
C LEU A 108 23.29 17.14 -4.67
N PRO A 109 23.73 16.56 -5.80
CA PRO A 109 23.26 16.99 -7.11
C PRO A 109 21.75 16.75 -7.24
N GLY A 110 21.00 17.81 -7.58
CA GLY A 110 19.54 17.74 -7.71
C GLY A 110 18.75 17.88 -6.41
N TRP A 111 19.40 18.12 -5.27
CA TRP A 111 18.68 18.53 -4.07
C TRP A 111 18.17 19.96 -4.25
N PRO A 112 16.86 20.22 -4.09
CA PRO A 112 16.36 21.58 -4.15
C PRO A 112 17.04 22.38 -3.03
N ALA A 113 18.00 23.23 -3.41
CA ALA A 113 18.45 24.31 -2.54
C ALA A 113 17.17 25.07 -2.21
N GLY A 114 16.73 24.97 -0.95
CA GLY A 114 15.38 25.36 -0.55
C GLY A 114 15.03 26.66 -1.23
N SER A 115 13.97 26.63 -2.05
CA SER A 115 13.30 27.83 -2.51
C SER A 115 13.00 28.61 -1.25
N SER A 116 13.87 29.57 -0.94
CA SER A 116 13.72 30.41 0.21
C SER A 116 12.34 31.03 0.02
N GLY A 117 11.40 30.76 0.92
CA GLY A 117 10.04 31.29 0.91
C GLY A 117 9.97 32.81 1.06
N LYS A 118 10.98 33.53 0.57
CA LYS A 118 11.13 34.98 0.51
C LYS A 118 10.65 35.53 -0.84
N ASP A 119 10.66 34.73 -1.91
CA ASP A 119 10.20 35.19 -3.23
C ASP A 119 8.66 35.18 -3.36
N GLN A 120 7.94 34.38 -2.56
CA GLN A 120 6.47 34.36 -2.57
C GLN A 120 5.83 35.48 -1.73
N LEU A 121 6.55 36.09 -0.78
CA LEU A 121 6.01 37.16 0.06
C LEU A 121 6.10 38.56 -0.56
N GLN A 122 6.82 38.73 -1.68
CA GLN A 122 6.97 40.03 -2.34
C GLN A 122 6.02 40.25 -3.53
N SER A 123 5.36 39.19 -4.02
CA SER A 123 4.42 39.26 -5.15
C SER A 123 2.96 39.52 -4.74
N GLY A 124 2.71 39.97 -3.50
CA GLY A 124 1.36 40.23 -2.96
C GLY A 124 1.11 41.66 -2.47
N SER A 125 2.01 42.62 -2.71
CA SER A 125 1.90 43.99 -2.16
C SER A 125 2.00 45.08 -3.23
N ARG A 126 1.32 44.88 -4.36
CA ARG A 126 1.00 45.94 -5.32
C ARG A 126 -0.40 45.74 -5.87
N HIS A 127 -1.39 46.24 -5.14
CA HIS A 127 -2.64 46.78 -5.68
C HIS A 127 -3.18 47.82 -4.70
#